data_AF-T1C638-F1
#
_entry.id   AF-T1C638-F1
#
_cell.length_a   1.000
_cell.length_b   1.000
_cell.length_c   1.000
_cell.angle_alpha   90.00
_cell.angle_beta   90.00
_cell.angle_gamma   90.00
#
_symmetry.space_group_name_H-M   'P 1'
#
loop_
_entity.id
_entity.type
_entity.pdbx_description
1 polymer ?
#
loop_
_entity_poly.entity_id
_entity_poly.type
_entity_poly.pdbx_seq_one_letter_code
_entity_poly.pdbx_strand_id
1 'polypeptide(L)'
;MSIVDIRAGVDADGRLTAWEFENVNGGAAAIGSPYRTAAHRVRNTLSRSPLPQGSYRSLAAVANNFAREVAIDELAGAAGRDPVEFRSANLHDGRLEGVLRAAAARAEWGRRPPAPGRGQGIAIGLEKGGRIATVADVSLSPDRRVRVDRLVSVFEAG
;
A
#
# COMPACT_ATOMS: atom_id res chain seq x y z
N MET A 1 -3.66 20.75 5.35
CA MET A 1 -4.38 19.46 5.43
C MET A 1 -4.38 18.84 4.05
N SER A 2 -4.00 17.57 3.93
CA SER A 2 -4.07 16.83 2.67
C SER A 2 -5.27 15.90 2.64
N ILE A 3 -5.88 15.70 1.47
CA ILE A 3 -6.96 14.74 1.26
C ILE A 3 -6.54 13.84 0.09
N VAL A 4 -6.83 12.55 0.19
CA VAL A 4 -6.67 11.59 -0.89
C VAL A 4 -8.00 10.88 -1.11
N ASP A 5 -8.56 10.99 -2.31
CA ASP A 5 -9.71 10.21 -2.79
C ASP A 5 -9.21 9.18 -3.81
N ILE A 6 -9.59 7.92 -3.62
CA ILE A 6 -9.21 6.82 -4.50
C ILE A 6 -10.48 6.12 -4.96
N ARG A 7 -10.59 5.93 -6.27
CA ARG A 7 -11.63 5.10 -6.89
C ARG A 7 -10.96 4.07 -7.76
N ALA A 8 -11.33 2.81 -7.60
CA ALA A 8 -10.71 1.72 -8.33
C ALA A 8 -11.76 0.71 -8.78
N GLY A 9 -11.46 0.04 -9.89
CA GLY A 9 -12.25 -1.07 -10.41
C GLY A 9 -11.43 -2.35 -10.41
N VAL A 10 -12.07 -3.47 -10.07
CA VAL A 10 -11.51 -4.81 -10.11
C VAL A 10 -12.47 -5.72 -10.87
N ASP A 11 -11.95 -6.55 -11.77
CA ASP A 11 -12.76 -7.55 -12.48
C ASP A 11 -12.93 -8.84 -11.66
N ALA A 12 -13.71 -9.79 -12.20
CA ALA A 12 -13.98 -11.06 -11.54
C ALA A 12 -12.72 -11.92 -11.31
N ASP A 13 -11.65 -11.69 -12.08
CA ASP A 13 -10.38 -12.39 -11.91
C ASP A 13 -9.49 -11.75 -10.84
N GLY A 14 -9.85 -10.57 -10.32
CA GLY A 14 -9.03 -9.82 -9.36
C GLY A 14 -8.00 -8.91 -10.03
N ARG A 15 -8.15 -8.59 -11.32
CA ARG A 15 -7.30 -7.62 -12.01
C ARG A 15 -7.87 -6.22 -11.89
N LEU A 16 -6.99 -5.25 -11.66
CA LEU A 16 -7.37 -3.85 -11.63
C LEU A 16 -7.71 -3.36 -13.04
N THR A 17 -8.93 -2.86 -13.21
CA THR A 17 -9.44 -2.34 -14.48
C THR A 17 -9.33 -0.82 -14.56
N ALA A 18 -9.53 -0.13 -13.44
CA ALA A 18 -9.46 1.31 -13.34
C ALA A 18 -8.77 1.75 -12.05
N TRP A 19 -8.04 2.86 -12.11
CA TRP A 19 -7.43 3.51 -10.95
C TRP A 19 -7.50 5.03 -11.07
N GLU A 20 -8.24 5.65 -10.17
CA GLU A 20 -8.27 7.08 -9.98
C GLU A 20 -7.69 7.44 -8.62
N PHE A 21 -6.74 8.37 -8.60
CA PHE A 21 -6.10 8.88 -7.40
C PHE A 21 -6.09 10.42 -7.44
N GLU A 22 -6.92 11.03 -6.60
CA GLU A 22 -6.98 12.48 -6.44
C GLU A 22 -6.34 12.87 -5.11
N ASN A 23 -5.23 13.59 -5.19
CA ASN A 23 -4.56 14.18 -4.04
C ASN A 23 -4.85 15.69 -4.01
N VAL A 24 -5.28 16.21 -2.86
CA VAL A 24 -5.40 17.64 -2.60
C VAL A 24 -4.36 18.04 -1.55
N ASN A 25 -3.50 19.00 -1.87
CA ASN A 25 -2.47 19.60 -0.98
C ASN A 25 -1.41 18.64 -0.41
N GLY A 26 -1.40 17.36 -0.76
CA GLY A 26 -0.40 16.40 -0.29
C GLY A 26 0.89 16.44 -1.11
N GLY A 27 0.79 16.70 -2.42
CA GLY A 27 1.92 16.75 -3.36
C GLY A 27 2.06 15.47 -4.19
N ALA A 28 2.98 15.52 -5.16
CA ALA A 28 3.08 14.50 -6.22
C ALA A 28 4.14 13.40 -5.98
N ALA A 29 4.94 13.48 -4.91
CA ALA A 29 5.91 12.41 -4.62
C ALA A 29 5.16 11.08 -4.37
N ALA A 30 5.64 9.97 -4.96
CA ALA A 30 4.98 8.65 -4.92
C ALA A 30 3.55 8.56 -5.50
N ILE A 31 3.05 9.58 -6.21
CA ILE A 31 1.63 9.62 -6.57
C ILE A 31 1.26 8.59 -7.66
N GLY A 32 2.26 8.14 -8.44
CA GLY A 32 2.08 7.06 -9.41
C GLY A 32 1.83 5.71 -8.72
N SER A 33 1.10 4.82 -9.40
CA SER A 33 0.80 3.48 -8.90
C SER A 33 1.79 2.44 -9.49
N PRO A 34 2.37 1.53 -8.68
CA PRO A 34 3.14 0.41 -9.19
C PRO A 34 2.26 -0.71 -9.80
N TYR A 35 0.93 -0.59 -9.70
CA TYR A 35 -0.01 -1.59 -10.18
C TYR A 35 -0.47 -1.30 -11.63
N ARG A 36 -0.56 -2.36 -12.43
CA ARG A 36 -1.13 -2.37 -13.78
C ARG A 36 -2.63 -2.13 -13.70
N THR A 37 -3.08 -1.11 -14.41
CA THR A 37 -4.50 -0.81 -14.61
C THR A 37 -4.73 -0.47 -16.08
N ALA A 38 -5.89 -0.85 -16.63
CA ALA A 38 -6.20 -0.54 -18.03
C ALA A 38 -6.52 0.95 -18.21
N ALA A 39 -7.26 1.55 -17.28
CA ALA A 39 -7.52 2.98 -17.22
C ALA A 39 -6.93 3.58 -15.94
N HIS A 40 -6.19 4.69 -16.06
CA HIS A 40 -5.63 5.38 -14.91
C HIS A 40 -5.79 6.90 -15.00
N ARG A 41 -6.09 7.53 -13.86
CA ARG A 41 -6.13 8.98 -13.71
C ARG A 41 -5.49 9.37 -12.38
N VAL A 42 -4.44 10.17 -12.44
CA VAL A 42 -3.74 10.67 -11.24
C VAL A 42 -3.73 12.18 -11.27
N ARG A 43 -4.19 12.81 -10.18
CA ARG A 43 -4.26 14.26 -10.05
C ARG A 43 -3.70 14.71 -8.71
N ASN A 44 -2.94 15.81 -8.75
CA ASN A 44 -2.53 16.54 -7.57
C ASN A 44 -3.02 17.98 -7.71
N THR A 45 -3.96 18.37 -6.87
CA THR A 45 -4.63 19.67 -6.92
C THR A 45 -4.25 20.49 -5.68
N LEU A 46 -3.92 21.75 -5.89
CA LEU A 46 -3.72 22.68 -4.78
C LEU A 46 -5.07 23.31 -4.38
N SER A 47 -5.28 23.44 -3.09
CA SER A 47 -6.42 24.15 -2.51
C SER A 47 -5.92 25.14 -1.46
N ARG A 48 -6.63 26.26 -1.31
CA ARG A 48 -6.30 27.28 -0.31
C ARG A 48 -6.37 26.66 1.09
N SER A 49 -5.23 26.63 1.78
CA SER A 49 -5.12 26.16 3.16
C SER A 49 -5.14 27.35 4.11
N PRO A 50 -5.92 27.31 5.22
CA PRO A 50 -5.87 28.34 6.25
C PRO A 50 -4.58 28.26 7.10
N LEU A 51 -3.81 27.18 6.96
CA LEU A 51 -2.55 26.94 7.65
C LEU A 51 -1.37 26.92 6.67
N PRO A 52 -0.18 27.38 7.08
CA PRO A 52 1.04 27.27 6.27
C PRO A 52 1.33 25.81 5.89
N GLN A 53 1.84 25.62 4.67
CA GLN A 53 2.26 24.32 4.16
C GLN A 53 3.77 24.31 3.98
N GLY A 54 4.41 23.17 4.24
CA GLY A 54 5.85 23.04 4.13
C GLY A 54 6.26 21.58 3.92
N SER A 55 7.54 21.39 3.59
CA SER A 55 8.11 20.06 3.38
C SER A 55 8.15 19.27 4.69
N TYR A 56 7.73 18.00 4.62
CA TYR A 56 7.92 17.01 5.68
C TYR A 56 8.78 15.85 5.17
N ARG A 57 9.24 14.97 6.07
CA ARG A 57 10.07 13.82 5.70
C ARG A 57 9.37 12.96 4.64
N SER A 58 10.12 12.66 3.56
CA SER A 58 9.63 11.96 2.37
C SER A 58 8.61 12.73 1.53
N LEU A 59 8.44 14.04 1.75
CA LEU A 59 7.46 14.88 1.06
C LEU A 59 6.05 14.23 1.12
N ALA A 60 5.35 14.17 -0.01
CA ALA A 60 4.04 13.54 -0.12
C ALA A 60 4.06 12.00 -0.03
N ALA A 61 5.24 11.39 -0.16
CA ALA A 61 5.35 9.97 -0.52
C ALA A 61 4.73 9.05 0.54
N VAL A 62 4.89 9.38 1.82
CA VAL A 62 4.34 8.56 2.93
C VAL A 62 2.82 8.53 2.87
N ALA A 63 2.17 9.69 2.71
CA ALA A 63 0.72 9.77 2.63
C ALA A 63 0.18 9.08 1.37
N ASN A 64 0.84 9.28 0.24
CA ASN A 64 0.43 8.66 -1.03
C ASN A 64 0.58 7.15 -1.04
N ASN A 65 1.70 6.61 -0.51
CA ASN A 65 1.88 5.17 -0.34
C ASN A 65 0.84 4.59 0.63
N PHE A 66 0.62 5.25 1.78
CA PHE A 66 -0.35 4.79 2.76
C PHE A 66 -1.76 4.67 2.16
N ALA A 67 -2.26 5.74 1.54
CA ALA A 67 -3.59 5.73 0.95
C ALA A 67 -3.73 4.68 -0.15
N ARG A 68 -2.72 4.55 -1.03
CA ARG A 68 -2.71 3.52 -2.08
C ARG A 68 -2.74 2.11 -1.49
N GLU A 69 -1.87 1.80 -0.54
CA GLU A 69 -1.74 0.44 -0.02
C GLU A 69 -2.94 0.02 0.82
N VAL A 70 -3.60 0.95 1.51
CA VAL A 70 -4.90 0.71 2.16
C VAL A 70 -5.96 0.36 1.11
N ALA A 71 -6.10 1.17 0.07
CA ALA A 71 -7.09 0.91 -0.98
C ALA A 71 -6.84 -0.44 -1.70
N ILE A 72 -5.58 -0.80 -1.94
CA ILE A 72 -5.23 -2.10 -2.52
C ILE A 72 -5.59 -3.26 -1.60
N ASP A 73 -5.41 -3.11 -0.29
CA ASP A 73 -5.79 -4.13 0.68
C ASP A 73 -7.32 -4.32 0.73
N GLU A 74 -8.07 -3.22 0.73
CA GLU A 74 -9.54 -3.25 0.65
C GLU A 74 -10.03 -3.93 -0.65
N LEU A 75 -9.39 -3.64 -1.79
CA LEU A 75 -9.71 -4.27 -3.07
C LEU A 75 -9.38 -5.76 -3.09
N ALA A 76 -8.26 -6.18 -2.49
CA ALA A 76 -7.93 -7.59 -2.33
C ALA A 76 -9.00 -8.32 -1.51
N GLY A 77 -9.42 -7.71 -0.39
CA GLY A 77 -10.50 -8.21 0.45
C GLY A 77 -11.85 -8.30 -0.28
N ALA A 78 -12.23 -7.25 -1.00
CA ALA A 78 -13.47 -7.22 -1.80
C ALA A 78 -13.47 -8.27 -2.93
N ALA A 79 -12.31 -8.57 -3.50
CA ALA A 79 -12.14 -9.61 -4.51
C ALA A 79 -11.99 -11.04 -3.91
N GLY A 80 -11.96 -11.18 -2.58
CA GLY A 80 -11.72 -12.46 -1.91
C GLY A 80 -10.34 -13.07 -2.23
N ARG A 81 -9.35 -12.23 -2.51
CA ARG A 81 -7.99 -12.65 -2.87
C ARG A 81 -7.03 -12.42 -1.70
N ASP A 82 -6.03 -13.29 -1.57
CA ASP A 82 -4.93 -13.05 -0.65
C ASP A 82 -4.20 -11.73 -1.02
N PRO A 83 -3.89 -10.85 -0.06
CA PRO A 83 -3.29 -9.54 -0.34
C PRO A 83 -1.90 -9.60 -1.00
N VAL A 84 -1.12 -10.67 -0.80
CA VAL A 84 0.18 -10.86 -1.48
C VAL A 84 -0.05 -11.28 -2.92
N GLU A 85 -0.94 -12.26 -3.14
CA GLU A 85 -1.28 -12.73 -4.49
C GLU A 85 -1.94 -11.63 -5.33
N PHE A 86 -2.85 -10.86 -4.73
CA PHE A 86 -3.52 -9.75 -5.40
C PHE A 86 -2.51 -8.70 -5.88
N ARG A 87 -1.55 -8.32 -5.02
CA ARG A 87 -0.49 -7.38 -5.39
C ARG A 87 0.38 -7.96 -6.51
N SER A 88 0.87 -9.18 -6.37
CA SER A 88 1.72 -9.84 -7.38
C SER A 88 1.03 -9.93 -8.76
N ALA A 89 -0.24 -10.34 -8.80
CA ALA A 89 -1.01 -10.42 -10.05
C ALA A 89 -1.14 -9.06 -10.77
N ASN A 90 -1.14 -7.97 -10.01
CA ASN A 90 -1.33 -6.62 -10.53
C ASN A 90 -0.04 -5.82 -10.70
N LEU A 91 1.14 -6.26 -10.26
CA LEU A 91 2.39 -5.48 -10.34
C LEU A 91 3.08 -5.55 -11.71
N HIS A 92 3.50 -4.41 -12.30
CA HIS A 92 4.29 -4.40 -13.54
C HIS A 92 5.80 -4.64 -13.34
N ASP A 93 6.32 -4.29 -12.16
CA ASP A 93 7.74 -4.36 -11.84
C ASP A 93 8.08 -5.71 -11.16
N GLY A 94 8.72 -6.61 -11.92
CA GLY A 94 9.13 -7.92 -11.43
C GLY A 94 10.16 -7.87 -10.29
N ARG A 95 10.93 -6.78 -10.16
CA ARG A 95 11.86 -6.60 -9.02
C ARG A 95 11.07 -6.24 -7.76
N LEU A 96 10.08 -5.37 -7.87
CA LEU A 96 9.18 -5.05 -6.77
C LEU A 96 8.36 -6.27 -6.33
N GLU A 97 7.92 -7.09 -7.29
CA GLU A 97 7.31 -8.39 -7.00
C GLU A 97 8.29 -9.31 -6.25
N GLY A 98 9.55 -9.39 -6.68
CA GLY A 98 10.59 -10.15 -5.97
C GLY A 98 10.73 -9.71 -4.50
N VAL A 99 10.74 -8.41 -4.25
CA VAL A 99 10.79 -7.84 -2.89
C VAL A 99 9.53 -8.19 -2.08
N LEU A 100 8.34 -8.09 -2.68
CA LEU A 100 7.07 -8.51 -2.07
C LEU A 100 7.11 -9.98 -1.64
N ARG A 101 7.49 -10.88 -2.54
CA ARG A 101 7.58 -12.34 -2.28
C ARG A 101 8.62 -12.64 -1.20
N ALA A 102 9.77 -11.97 -1.26
CA ALA A 102 10.84 -12.13 -0.28
C ALA A 102 10.42 -11.68 1.14
N ALA A 103 9.62 -10.61 1.26
CA ALA A 103 9.09 -10.15 2.54
C ALA A 103 8.04 -11.13 3.09
N ALA A 104 7.09 -11.55 2.25
CA ALA A 104 6.07 -12.53 2.62
C ALA A 104 6.69 -13.85 3.12
N ALA A 105 7.71 -14.36 2.41
CA ALA A 105 8.41 -15.57 2.81
C ALA A 105 9.12 -15.44 4.17
N ARG A 106 9.86 -14.34 4.40
CA ARG A 106 10.58 -14.08 5.66
C ARG A 106 9.67 -13.80 6.86
N ALA A 107 8.46 -13.29 6.59
CA ALA A 107 7.43 -13.08 7.58
C ALA A 107 6.56 -14.33 7.82
N GLU A 108 6.82 -15.41 7.08
CA GLU A 108 6.03 -16.64 7.14
C GLU A 108 4.55 -16.36 6.90
N TRP A 109 4.26 -15.52 5.89
CA TRP A 109 2.92 -15.05 5.55
C TRP A 109 1.92 -16.21 5.46
N GLY A 110 0.82 -16.10 6.21
CA GLY A 110 -0.26 -17.09 6.21
C GLY A 110 0.09 -18.45 6.83
N ARG A 111 1.33 -18.67 7.29
CA ARG A 111 1.73 -19.94 7.93
C ARG A 111 1.29 -20.05 9.38
N ARG A 112 1.12 -18.92 10.06
CA ARG A 112 0.67 -18.93 11.45
C ARG A 112 -0.83 -19.22 11.49
N PRO A 113 -1.30 -20.12 12.37
CA PRO A 113 -2.72 -20.39 12.48
C PRO A 113 -3.45 -19.11 12.90
N PRO A 114 -4.65 -18.85 12.34
CA PRO A 114 -5.49 -17.74 12.78
C PRO A 114 -5.72 -17.84 14.29
N ALA A 115 -5.41 -16.75 15.01
CA ALA A 115 -5.65 -16.64 16.43
C ALA A 115 -6.43 -15.35 16.72
N PRO A 116 -7.42 -15.39 17.62
CA PRO A 116 -8.15 -14.19 18.01
C PRO A 116 -7.20 -13.07 18.42
N GLY A 117 -7.42 -11.86 17.89
CA GLY A 117 -6.59 -10.70 18.19
C GLY A 117 -5.16 -10.79 17.64
N ARG A 118 -4.90 -11.58 16.58
CA ARG A 118 -3.64 -11.53 15.83
C ARG A 118 -3.91 -11.31 14.34
N GLY A 119 -3.02 -10.57 13.68
CA GLY A 119 -3.09 -10.32 12.24
C GLY A 119 -1.71 -10.10 11.62
N GLN A 120 -1.64 -10.26 10.30
CA GLN A 120 -0.50 -9.82 9.50
C GLN A 120 -1.01 -8.82 8.46
N GLY A 121 -0.31 -7.71 8.28
CA GLY A 121 -0.53 -6.74 7.21
C GLY A 121 0.71 -6.64 6.33
N ILE A 122 0.53 -6.35 5.05
CA ILE A 122 1.64 -6.17 4.11
C ILE A 122 1.42 -4.94 3.24
N ALA A 123 2.48 -4.18 2.99
CA ALA A 123 2.46 -3.03 2.10
C ALA A 123 3.78 -2.95 1.31
N ILE A 124 3.70 -2.38 0.11
CA ILE A 124 4.85 -2.14 -0.76
C ILE A 124 5.06 -0.64 -1.03
N GLY A 125 6.27 -0.29 -1.46
CA GLY A 125 6.61 1.07 -1.88
C GLY A 125 7.66 1.07 -2.99
N LEU A 126 7.56 2.08 -3.86
CA LEU A 126 8.51 2.34 -4.96
C LEU A 126 8.87 3.82 -4.95
N GLU A 127 10.02 4.16 -4.37
CA GLU A 127 10.44 5.55 -4.20
C GLU A 127 11.85 5.77 -4.70
N LYS A 128 12.02 6.73 -5.62
CA LYS A 128 13.33 7.16 -6.15
C LYS A 128 14.20 5.98 -6.64
N GLY A 129 13.57 4.98 -7.27
CA GLY A 129 14.24 3.79 -7.78
C GLY A 129 14.38 2.64 -6.78
N GLY A 130 14.20 2.89 -5.48
CA GLY A 130 14.22 1.86 -4.45
C GLY A 130 12.88 1.14 -4.31
N ARG A 131 12.92 -0.17 -4.03
CA ARG A 131 11.75 -1.03 -3.84
C ARG A 131 11.73 -1.56 -2.43
N ILE A 132 10.58 -1.51 -1.78
CA ILE A 132 10.42 -2.01 -0.42
C ILE A 132 9.11 -2.78 -0.28
N ALA A 133 9.13 -3.83 0.53
CA ALA A 133 7.93 -4.47 1.05
C ALA A 133 8.11 -4.65 2.56
N THR A 134 7.05 -4.38 3.32
CA THR A 134 7.06 -4.54 4.78
C THR A 134 5.85 -5.33 5.22
N VAL A 135 6.08 -6.40 5.99
CA VAL A 135 5.06 -7.15 6.71
C VAL A 135 5.06 -6.73 8.17
N ALA A 136 3.88 -6.47 8.73
CA ALA A 136 3.68 -6.21 10.14
C ALA A 136 2.86 -7.35 10.78
N ASP A 137 3.45 -7.99 11.77
CA ASP A 137 2.71 -8.85 12.70
C ASP A 137 2.11 -7.95 13.79
N VAL A 138 0.80 -8.06 14.01
CA VAL A 138 0.09 -7.25 15.00
C VAL A 138 -0.72 -8.12 15.94
N SER A 139 -0.85 -7.66 17.18
CA SER A 139 -1.78 -8.21 18.17
C SER A 139 -2.69 -7.14 18.75
N LEU A 140 -3.90 -7.58 19.11
CA LEU A 140 -4.91 -6.81 19.80
C LEU A 140 -5.04 -7.36 21.23
N SER A 141 -4.76 -6.52 22.22
CA SER A 141 -4.98 -6.87 23.62
C SER A 141 -6.48 -6.92 23.97
N PRO A 142 -6.86 -7.54 25.10
CA PRO A 142 -8.26 -7.54 25.55
C PRO A 142 -8.86 -6.14 25.75
N ASP A 143 -8.04 -5.14 26.09
CA ASP A 143 -8.45 -3.73 26.20
C ASP A 143 -8.41 -2.96 24.87
N ARG A 144 -8.40 -3.68 23.74
CA ARG A 144 -8.43 -3.15 22.36
C ARG A 144 -7.24 -2.28 21.98
N ARG A 145 -6.07 -2.48 22.60
CA ARG A 145 -4.83 -1.83 22.16
C ARG A 145 -4.15 -2.66 21.08
N VAL A 146 -3.82 -2.00 19.98
CA VAL A 146 -3.02 -2.59 18.90
C VAL A 146 -1.54 -2.50 19.26
N ARG A 147 -0.82 -3.61 19.14
CA ARG A 147 0.63 -3.67 19.27
C ARG A 147 1.22 -4.26 18.00
N VAL A 148 2.29 -3.63 17.51
CA VAL A 148 3.14 -4.21 16.46
C VAL A 148 4.13 -5.16 17.14
N ASP A 149 4.00 -6.44 16.87
CA ASP A 149 4.85 -7.50 17.40
C ASP A 149 6.20 -7.55 16.70
N ARG A 150 6.17 -7.46 15.37
CA ARG A 150 7.32 -7.64 14.51
C ARG A 150 7.09 -6.92 13.19
N LEU A 151 8.16 -6.34 12.66
CA LEU A 151 8.22 -5.86 11.29
C LEU A 151 9.26 -6.67 10.53
N VAL A 152 8.93 -7.06 9.30
CA VAL A 152 9.85 -7.66 8.35
C VAL A 152 9.86 -6.80 7.11
N SER A 153 10.93 -6.06 6.91
CA SER A 153 11.12 -5.22 5.72
C SER A 153 12.19 -5.82 4.82
N VAL A 154 11.89 -5.92 3.54
CA VAL A 154 12.85 -6.28 2.49
C VAL A 154 12.99 -5.07 1.58
N PHE A 155 14.23 -4.68 1.30
CA PHE A 155 14.57 -3.51 0.51
C PHE A 155 15.53 -3.90 -0.62
N GLU A 156 15.34 -3.28 -1.77
CA GLU A 156 16.20 -3.39 -2.94
C GLU A 156 16.54 -1.97 -3.43
N ALA A 157 17.83 -1.70 -3.61
CA ALA A 157 18.38 -0.34 -3.61
C ALA A 157 18.41 0.39 -4.98
N GLY A 158 17.84 -0.19 -6.04
CA GLY A 158 17.87 0.36 -7.40
C GLY A 158 18.70 -0.44 -8.37
#